data_AF-A0A956DQ97-F1
#
_entry.id   AF-A0A956DQ97-F1
#
_cell.length_a   1.000
_cell.length_b   1.000
_cell.length_c   1.000
_cell.angle_alpha   90.00
_cell.angle_beta   90.00
_cell.angle_gamma   90.00
#
_symmetry.space_group_name_H-M   'P 1'
#
loop_
_entity.id
_entity.type
_entity.pdbx_description
1 polymer ?
#
loop_
_entity_poly.entity_id
_entity_poly.type
_entity_poly.pdbx_seq_one_letter_code
_entity_poly.pdbx_strand_id
1 'polypeptide(L)'
;MMNKLVQGALVLASLGGLLGCEEQPDPYFIDGTSIGEVTFTPTDTSMGIHPSQAVLLDENNPFRKLEISLDGKFQIEANGSNAAAFYGWATVLARQPTGEHQFFAAVNLAQMVQNREVENRSLETVRLMAIRAFQSVLDNFPDSVTFDETGTISFPLAPGAYFAIVDLGGTPTGGWVVVETPDGIPTVVKVD
;
A
#
# COMPACT_ATOMS: atom_id res chain seq x y z
N MET A 1 -56.53 26.33 -46.66
CA MET A 1 -55.91 25.41 -47.64
C MET A 1 -55.19 24.33 -46.84
N MET A 2 -55.81 23.18 -46.58
CA MET A 2 -55.74 21.94 -47.42
C MET A 2 -54.28 21.56 -47.67
N ASN A 3 -53.76 20.41 -47.21
CA ASN A 3 -54.30 19.08 -47.48
C ASN A 3 -53.87 18.02 -46.45
N LYS A 4 -54.81 17.12 -46.10
CA LYS A 4 -54.58 15.82 -45.44
C LYS A 4 -54.16 14.78 -46.50
N LEU A 5 -53.44 13.73 -46.07
CA LEU A 5 -53.46 12.31 -46.55
C LEU A 5 -52.40 11.57 -45.68
N VAL A 6 -52.72 10.82 -44.61
CA VAL A 6 -53.43 9.52 -44.45
C VAL A 6 -52.64 8.30 -44.96
N GLN A 7 -52.35 7.39 -44.01
CA GLN A 7 -52.03 5.94 -44.12
C GLN A 7 -50.71 5.53 -44.82
N GLY A 8 -49.95 4.52 -44.40
CA GLY A 8 -50.13 3.43 -43.43
C GLY A 8 -48.80 2.65 -43.30
N ALA A 9 -48.70 1.85 -42.24
CA ALA A 9 -47.50 1.21 -41.70
C ALA A 9 -46.77 0.20 -42.61
N LEU A 10 -45.44 0.04 -42.39
CA LEU A 10 -44.81 -1.29 -42.27
C LEU A 10 -43.39 -1.25 -41.63
N VAL A 11 -43.33 -1.77 -40.40
CA VAL A 11 -42.36 -2.68 -39.76
C VAL A 11 -40.83 -2.42 -39.79
N LEU A 12 -40.33 -2.15 -38.57
CA LEU A 12 -39.09 -2.54 -37.88
C LEU A 12 -37.81 -2.92 -38.66
N ALA A 13 -36.73 -2.22 -38.29
CA ALA A 13 -35.51 -2.87 -37.78
C ALA A 13 -34.86 -1.96 -36.74
N SER A 14 -35.27 -2.09 -35.48
CA SER A 14 -34.49 -1.59 -34.34
C SER A 14 -33.26 -2.49 -34.19
N LEU A 15 -32.12 -2.06 -34.74
CA LEU A 15 -30.83 -2.63 -34.36
C LEU A 15 -30.59 -2.29 -32.88
N GLY A 16 -30.88 -3.25 -32.01
CA GLY A 16 -30.33 -3.32 -30.67
C GLY A 16 -28.83 -3.53 -30.79
N GLY A 17 -28.08 -2.43 -30.85
CA GLY A 17 -26.65 -2.45 -30.56
C GLY A 17 -26.49 -2.58 -29.05
N LEU A 18 -26.27 -3.81 -28.57
CA LEU A 18 -25.60 -4.07 -27.30
C LEU A 18 -24.19 -3.50 -27.41
N LEU A 19 -24.05 -2.19 -27.22
CA LEU A 19 -22.82 -1.63 -26.69
C LEU A 19 -22.78 -2.12 -25.25
N GLY A 20 -22.13 -3.26 -25.03
CA GLY A 20 -21.57 -3.54 -23.73
C GLY A 20 -20.71 -2.32 -23.41
N CYS A 21 -21.19 -1.45 -22.51
CA CYS A 21 -20.30 -0.61 -21.77
C CYS A 21 -19.42 -1.60 -21.02
N GLU A 22 -18.22 -1.86 -21.52
CA GLU A 22 -17.15 -2.31 -20.65
C GLU A 22 -17.04 -1.20 -19.61
N GLU A 23 -17.60 -1.46 -18.44
CA GLU A 23 -17.45 -0.60 -17.28
C GLU A 23 -15.94 -0.60 -17.01
N GLN A 24 -15.28 0.49 -17.43
CA GLN A 24 -13.87 0.67 -17.15
C GLN A 24 -13.72 0.54 -15.63
N PRO A 25 -12.87 -0.39 -15.14
CA PRO A 25 -12.74 -0.60 -13.71
C PRO A 25 -12.35 0.74 -13.05
N ASP A 26 -13.15 1.16 -12.07
CA ASP A 26 -12.89 2.37 -11.32
C ASP A 26 -11.58 2.19 -10.56
N PRO A 27 -10.53 2.98 -10.84
CA PRO A 27 -9.21 2.82 -10.20
C PRO A 27 -9.26 3.06 -8.69
N TYR A 28 -10.35 3.62 -8.17
CA TYR A 28 -10.57 3.84 -6.73
C TYR A 28 -11.30 2.69 -6.04
N PHE A 29 -11.49 1.54 -6.73
CA PHE A 29 -12.11 0.35 -6.16
C PHE A 29 -11.29 -0.92 -6.41
N ILE A 30 -11.16 -1.76 -5.38
CA ILE A 30 -10.59 -3.11 -5.46
C ILE A 30 -11.63 -4.09 -4.92
N ASP A 31 -12.10 -5.02 -5.75
CA ASP A 31 -13.12 -6.01 -5.41
C ASP A 31 -14.35 -5.39 -4.69
N GLY A 32 -14.81 -4.24 -5.20
CA GLY A 32 -15.94 -3.49 -4.64
C GLY A 32 -15.63 -2.65 -3.39
N THR A 33 -14.36 -2.59 -2.98
CA THR A 33 -13.90 -1.80 -1.83
C THR A 33 -13.29 -0.49 -2.28
N SER A 34 -13.82 0.64 -1.79
CA SER A 34 -13.23 1.95 -2.07
C SER A 34 -11.88 2.13 -1.39
N ILE A 35 -10.90 2.66 -2.12
CA ILE A 35 -9.53 2.86 -1.63
C ILE A 35 -9.12 4.33 -1.50
N GLY A 36 -9.93 5.27 -2.03
CA GLY A 36 -9.59 6.69 -2.09
C GLY A 36 -9.76 7.46 -0.78
N GLU A 37 -10.71 7.06 0.08
CA GLU A 37 -11.07 7.80 1.31
C GLU A 37 -10.82 7.00 2.60
N VAL A 38 -10.01 5.94 2.52
CA VAL A 38 -9.66 5.15 3.70
C VAL A 38 -8.85 6.02 4.67
N THR A 39 -9.16 5.92 5.97
CA THR A 39 -8.46 6.62 7.04
C THR A 39 -7.84 5.62 8.01
N PHE A 40 -6.82 6.07 8.74
CA PHE A 40 -6.11 5.22 9.70
C PHE A 40 -6.30 5.71 11.13
N THR A 41 -6.70 4.78 12.01
CA THR A 41 -6.72 4.98 13.46
C THR A 41 -5.98 3.80 14.10
N PRO A 42 -4.88 4.02 14.83
CA PRO A 42 -4.12 2.92 15.42
C PRO A 42 -4.94 2.27 16.55
N THR A 43 -5.47 1.07 16.30
CA THR A 43 -6.18 0.24 17.27
C THR A 43 -5.24 -0.72 18.00
N ASP A 44 -4.16 -1.13 17.35
CA ASP A 44 -3.05 -1.93 17.90
C ASP A 44 -1.71 -1.43 17.33
N THR A 45 -0.73 -1.20 18.21
CA THR A 45 0.58 -0.62 17.82
C THR A 45 1.54 -1.60 17.14
N SER A 46 1.14 -2.86 16.98
CA SER A 46 1.85 -3.90 16.24
C SER A 46 1.31 -4.12 14.83
N MET A 47 0.23 -3.45 14.42
CA MET A 47 -0.33 -3.59 13.07
C MET A 47 0.68 -3.18 12.00
N GLY A 48 0.78 -4.00 10.95
CA GLY A 48 1.76 -3.79 9.88
C GLY A 48 3.20 -4.07 10.30
N ILE A 49 3.42 -4.73 11.44
CA ILE A 49 4.76 -5.09 11.93
C ILE A 49 4.82 -6.61 12.12
N HIS A 50 5.62 -7.29 11.32
CA HIS A 50 5.86 -8.72 11.45
C HIS A 50 6.40 -9.06 12.86
N PRO A 51 5.94 -10.15 13.52
CA PRO A 51 5.03 -11.19 13.03
C PRO A 51 3.54 -10.96 13.37
N SER A 52 3.13 -9.74 13.70
CA SER A 52 1.75 -9.47 14.14
C SER A 52 0.71 -9.74 13.06
N GLN A 53 -0.43 -10.29 13.50
CA GLN A 53 -1.64 -10.46 12.68
C GLN A 53 -2.74 -9.45 13.05
N ALA A 54 -2.47 -8.48 13.93
CA ALA A 54 -3.48 -7.56 14.46
C ALA A 54 -4.28 -6.82 13.36
N VAL A 55 -3.65 -6.55 12.22
CA VAL A 55 -4.30 -5.88 11.08
C VAL A 55 -5.46 -6.69 10.47
N LEU A 56 -5.45 -8.02 10.60
CA LEU A 56 -6.54 -8.89 10.13
C LEU A 56 -7.75 -8.87 11.07
N LEU A 57 -7.56 -8.35 12.30
CA LEU A 57 -8.60 -8.22 13.32
C LEU A 57 -9.14 -6.78 13.42
N ASP A 58 -8.50 -5.82 12.76
CA ASP A 58 -8.91 -4.42 12.80
C ASP A 58 -10.20 -4.21 12.01
N GLU A 59 -11.24 -3.72 12.69
CA GLU A 59 -12.52 -3.44 12.08
C GLU A 59 -12.44 -2.29 11.05
N ASN A 60 -11.43 -1.41 11.18
CA ASN A 60 -11.19 -0.31 10.25
C ASN A 60 -10.45 -0.73 8.98
N ASN A 61 -9.84 -1.92 8.95
CA ASN A 61 -9.16 -2.43 7.78
C ASN A 61 -10.20 -2.98 6.77
N PRO A 62 -10.37 -2.34 5.59
CA PRO A 62 -11.37 -2.78 4.63
C PRO A 62 -10.98 -4.08 3.92
N PHE A 63 -9.69 -4.46 3.96
CA PHE A 63 -9.17 -5.66 3.32
C PHE A 63 -9.00 -6.85 4.26
N ARG A 64 -9.41 -6.73 5.54
CA ARG A 64 -9.11 -7.73 6.58
C ARG A 64 -9.56 -9.17 6.21
N LYS A 65 -10.61 -9.29 5.40
CA LYS A 65 -11.16 -10.56 4.88
C LYS A 65 -10.91 -10.79 3.38
N LEU A 66 -10.33 -9.83 2.67
CA LEU A 66 -10.11 -9.90 1.23
C LEU A 66 -8.74 -10.48 0.92
N GLU A 67 -8.64 -11.31 -0.11
CA GLU A 67 -7.37 -11.76 -0.67
C GLU A 67 -6.89 -10.75 -1.72
N ILE A 68 -5.95 -9.89 -1.31
CA ILE A 68 -5.36 -8.92 -2.22
C ILE A 68 -4.36 -9.65 -3.13
N SER A 69 -4.57 -9.53 -4.44
CA SER A 69 -3.66 -10.10 -5.44
C SER A 69 -2.31 -9.38 -5.47
N LEU A 70 -1.33 -9.97 -6.16
CA LEU A 70 -0.02 -9.35 -6.34
C LEU A 70 -0.12 -7.99 -7.05
N ASP A 71 -0.99 -7.86 -8.04
CA ASP A 71 -1.19 -6.59 -8.76
C ASP A 71 -2.07 -5.62 -7.95
N GLY A 72 -3.03 -6.16 -7.20
CA GLY A 72 -3.95 -5.37 -6.38
C GLY A 72 -3.23 -4.52 -5.33
N LYS A 73 -2.18 -5.05 -4.68
CA LYS A 73 -1.39 -4.26 -3.71
C LYS A 73 -0.72 -3.03 -4.36
N PHE A 74 -0.22 -3.15 -5.58
CA PHE A 74 0.38 -2.05 -6.33
C PHE A 74 -0.68 -1.07 -6.85
N GLN A 75 -1.87 -1.55 -7.24
CA GLN A 75 -2.99 -0.68 -7.58
C GLN A 75 -3.45 0.16 -6.39
N ILE A 76 -3.51 -0.44 -5.19
CA ILE A 76 -3.84 0.27 -3.95
C ILE A 76 -2.75 1.31 -3.64
N GLU A 77 -1.47 0.95 -3.74
CA GLU A 77 -0.36 1.89 -3.54
C GLU A 77 -0.44 3.10 -4.51
N ALA A 78 -0.76 2.85 -5.78
CA ALA A 78 -0.74 3.89 -6.80
C ALA A 78 -1.97 4.83 -6.76
N ASN A 79 -3.14 4.33 -6.34
CA ASN A 79 -4.41 5.05 -6.49
C ASN A 79 -5.16 5.31 -5.16
N GLY A 80 -4.79 4.62 -4.09
CA GLY A 80 -5.44 4.72 -2.79
C GLY A 80 -4.89 5.85 -1.92
N SER A 81 -5.54 6.06 -0.77
CA SER A 81 -4.94 6.84 0.31
C SER A 81 -3.76 6.07 0.94
N ASN A 82 -2.83 6.76 1.61
CA ASN A 82 -1.74 6.08 2.33
C ASN A 82 -2.28 5.11 3.41
N ALA A 83 -3.47 5.37 3.95
CA ALA A 83 -4.13 4.43 4.86
C ALA A 83 -4.62 3.16 4.14
N ALA A 84 -5.19 3.29 2.93
CA ALA A 84 -5.56 2.14 2.11
C ALA A 84 -4.31 1.32 1.75
N ALA A 85 -3.25 1.99 1.29
CA ALA A 85 -1.98 1.36 0.95
C ALA A 85 -1.35 0.67 2.17
N PHE A 86 -1.30 1.34 3.33
CA PHE A 86 -0.88 0.70 4.59
C PHE A 86 -1.67 -0.57 4.88
N TYR A 87 -3.01 -0.52 4.88
CA TYR A 87 -3.84 -1.69 5.17
C TYR A 87 -3.65 -2.79 4.13
N GLY A 88 -3.47 -2.43 2.86
CA GLY A 88 -3.20 -3.36 1.77
C GLY A 88 -1.91 -4.14 2.02
N TRP A 89 -0.78 -3.44 2.15
CA TRP A 89 0.52 -4.04 2.41
C TRP A 89 0.57 -4.81 3.73
N ALA A 90 0.00 -4.26 4.81
CA ALA A 90 -0.03 -4.92 6.10
C ALA A 90 -0.88 -6.21 6.07
N THR A 91 -2.00 -6.22 5.34
CA THR A 91 -2.84 -7.41 5.16
C THR A 91 -2.09 -8.50 4.41
N VAL A 92 -1.39 -8.15 3.31
CA VAL A 92 -0.58 -9.11 2.56
C VAL A 92 0.62 -9.57 3.41
N LEU A 93 1.29 -8.67 4.14
CA LEU A 93 2.39 -9.01 5.07
C LEU A 93 1.96 -10.05 6.10
N ALA A 94 0.80 -9.87 6.73
CA ALA A 94 0.30 -10.76 7.77
C ALA A 94 0.03 -12.19 7.26
N ARG A 95 -0.18 -12.35 5.95
CA ARG A 95 -0.44 -13.65 5.30
C ARG A 95 0.78 -14.22 4.59
N GLN A 96 1.62 -13.35 4.04
CA GLN A 96 2.80 -13.67 3.24
C GLN A 96 3.94 -12.74 3.69
N PRO A 97 4.69 -13.14 4.74
CA PRO A 97 5.76 -12.32 5.27
C PRO A 97 6.92 -12.16 4.27
N THR A 98 7.12 -10.95 3.76
CA THR A 98 8.29 -10.58 2.94
C THR A 98 8.82 -9.22 3.36
N GLY A 99 10.10 -8.95 3.08
CA GLY A 99 10.69 -7.65 3.36
C GLY A 99 10.04 -6.52 2.56
N GLU A 100 9.63 -6.77 1.31
CA GLU A 100 8.89 -5.80 0.49
C GLU A 100 7.58 -5.39 1.17
N HIS A 101 6.79 -6.38 1.60
CA HIS A 101 5.52 -6.12 2.26
C HIS A 101 5.71 -5.35 3.58
N GLN A 102 6.75 -5.69 4.35
CA GLN A 102 7.09 -4.99 5.60
C GLN A 102 7.55 -3.55 5.32
N PHE A 103 8.35 -3.36 4.28
CA PHE A 103 8.90 -2.06 3.91
C PHE A 103 7.81 -1.10 3.45
N PHE A 104 6.93 -1.51 2.52
CA PHE A 104 5.86 -0.64 2.04
C PHE A 104 4.78 -0.38 3.09
N ALA A 105 4.51 -1.32 4.01
CA ALA A 105 3.69 -1.03 5.19
C ALA A 105 4.33 0.07 6.07
N ALA A 106 5.66 0.05 6.26
CA ALA A 106 6.39 1.06 7.02
C ALA A 106 6.40 2.44 6.32
N VAL A 107 6.61 2.45 4.99
CA VAL A 107 6.58 3.66 4.14
C VAL A 107 5.25 4.38 4.28
N ASN A 108 4.13 3.65 4.16
CA ASN A 108 2.80 4.25 4.24
C ASN A 108 2.49 4.80 5.65
N LEU A 109 2.96 4.16 6.72
CA LEU A 109 2.90 4.74 8.08
C LEU A 109 3.69 6.05 8.17
N ALA A 110 4.89 6.11 7.59
CA ALA A 110 5.72 7.30 7.59
C ALA A 110 5.11 8.45 6.78
N GLN A 111 4.56 8.15 5.60
CA GLN A 111 3.85 9.12 4.76
C GLN A 111 2.65 9.72 5.47
N MET A 112 1.83 8.89 6.15
CA MET A 112 0.71 9.38 6.95
C MET A 112 1.14 10.37 8.05
N VAL A 113 2.31 10.14 8.68
CA VAL A 113 2.88 11.07 9.68
C VAL A 113 3.35 12.37 9.03
N GLN A 114 4.10 12.28 7.92
CA GLN A 114 4.64 13.44 7.20
C GLN A 114 3.53 14.34 6.66
N ASN A 115 2.50 13.74 6.09
CA ASN A 115 1.36 14.44 5.49
C ASN A 115 0.29 14.85 6.50
N ARG A 116 0.43 14.45 7.78
CA ARG A 116 -0.56 14.68 8.85
C ARG A 116 -1.95 14.13 8.52
N GLU A 117 -1.99 12.92 7.97
CA GLU A 117 -3.22 12.22 7.57
C GLU A 117 -3.87 11.42 8.71
N VAL A 118 -3.27 11.46 9.89
CA VAL A 118 -3.80 10.85 11.12
C VAL A 118 -4.13 11.94 12.14
N GLU A 119 -5.01 11.63 13.10
CA GLU A 119 -5.36 12.56 14.17
C GLU A 119 -4.09 13.05 14.90
N ASN A 120 -4.07 14.32 15.29
CA ASN A 120 -2.91 14.93 15.97
C ASN A 120 -2.46 14.16 17.22
N ARG A 121 -3.40 13.59 17.99
CA ARG A 121 -3.10 12.78 19.17
C ARG A 121 -2.44 11.44 18.85
N SER A 122 -2.62 10.96 17.62
CA SER A 122 -2.12 9.67 17.13
C SER A 122 -0.79 9.80 16.40
N LEU A 123 -0.39 11.01 15.96
CA LEU A 123 0.84 11.25 15.20
C LEU A 123 2.07 10.57 15.81
N GLU A 124 2.31 10.74 17.11
CA GLU A 124 3.46 10.14 17.78
C GLU A 124 3.37 8.61 17.82
N THR A 125 2.17 8.07 18.03
CA THR A 125 1.95 6.62 18.01
C THR A 125 2.26 6.05 16.64
N VAL A 126 1.76 6.67 15.57
CA VAL A 126 1.98 6.23 14.18
C VAL A 126 3.44 6.40 13.77
N ARG A 127 4.12 7.47 14.22
CA ARG A 127 5.58 7.67 14.02
C ARG A 127 6.38 6.53 14.65
N LEU A 128 6.06 6.17 15.88
CA LEU A 128 6.72 5.05 16.57
C LEU A 128 6.40 3.70 15.92
N MET A 129 5.19 3.51 15.39
CA MET A 129 4.86 2.33 14.58
C MET A 129 5.71 2.26 13.31
N ALA A 130 5.84 3.37 12.57
CA ALA A 130 6.67 3.42 11.36
C ALA A 130 8.14 3.06 11.66
N ILE A 131 8.72 3.62 12.74
CA ILE A 131 10.08 3.29 13.18
C ILE A 131 10.22 1.79 13.47
N ARG A 132 9.28 1.19 14.21
CA ARG A 132 9.32 -0.25 14.52
C ARG A 132 9.12 -1.10 13.27
N ALA A 133 8.29 -0.66 12.33
CA ALA A 133 8.05 -1.35 11.06
C ALA A 133 9.32 -1.35 10.19
N PHE A 134 10.04 -0.23 10.09
CA PHE A 134 11.34 -0.18 9.42
C PHE A 134 12.39 -1.00 10.17
N GLN A 135 12.41 -0.95 11.51
CA GLN A 135 13.32 -1.79 12.30
C GLN A 135 13.05 -3.28 12.06
N SER A 136 11.79 -3.68 11.85
CA SER A 136 11.43 -5.06 11.48
C SER A 136 11.98 -5.48 10.10
N VAL A 137 12.12 -4.55 9.14
CA VAL A 137 12.83 -4.84 7.88
C VAL A 137 14.27 -5.23 8.18
N LEU A 138 14.96 -4.46 9.01
CA LEU A 138 16.35 -4.75 9.39
C LEU A 138 16.45 -6.09 10.13
N ASP A 139 15.63 -6.31 11.15
CA ASP A 139 15.81 -7.44 12.05
C ASP A 139 15.29 -8.77 11.48
N ASN A 140 14.23 -8.74 10.67
CA ASN A 140 13.57 -9.95 10.17
C ASN A 140 13.78 -10.19 8.67
N PHE A 141 14.14 -9.15 7.91
CA PHE A 141 14.27 -9.21 6.45
C PHE A 141 15.57 -8.56 5.93
N PRO A 142 16.73 -8.83 6.56
CA PRO A 142 17.97 -8.07 6.33
C PRO A 142 18.47 -8.10 4.88
N ASP A 143 18.29 -9.24 4.20
CA ASP A 143 18.75 -9.47 2.83
C ASP A 143 17.65 -9.28 1.78
N SER A 144 16.48 -8.78 2.19
CA SER A 144 15.37 -8.58 1.26
C SER A 144 15.63 -7.43 0.30
N VAL A 145 15.13 -7.62 -0.91
CA VAL A 145 15.18 -6.64 -2.00
C VAL A 145 13.78 -6.29 -2.47
N THR A 146 13.65 -5.12 -3.09
CA THR A 146 12.52 -4.76 -3.94
C THR A 146 13.01 -4.61 -5.38
N PHE A 147 12.09 -4.54 -6.34
CA PHE A 147 12.40 -4.36 -7.75
C PHE A 147 11.81 -3.07 -8.29
N ASP A 148 12.40 -2.55 -9.36
CA ASP A 148 11.79 -1.47 -10.14
C ASP A 148 10.48 -1.90 -10.81
N GLU A 149 9.79 -0.95 -11.43
CA GLU A 149 8.54 -1.18 -12.17
C GLU A 149 8.69 -2.25 -13.30
N THR A 150 9.91 -2.46 -13.79
CA THR A 150 10.21 -3.49 -14.80
C THR A 150 10.46 -4.88 -14.21
N GLY A 151 10.62 -4.99 -12.89
CA GLY A 151 10.96 -6.24 -12.20
C GLY A 151 12.40 -6.70 -12.44
N THR A 152 13.26 -5.88 -13.03
CA THR A 152 14.59 -6.30 -13.53
C THR A 152 15.71 -5.84 -12.62
N ILE A 153 15.61 -4.64 -12.05
CA ILE A 153 16.66 -4.06 -11.20
C ILE A 153 16.25 -4.20 -9.75
N SER A 154 17.04 -4.94 -8.97
CA SER A 154 16.82 -5.13 -7.54
C SER A 154 17.52 -4.07 -6.70
N PHE A 155 16.88 -3.63 -5.62
CA PHE A 155 17.43 -2.71 -4.64
C PHE A 155 17.33 -3.31 -3.23
N PRO A 156 18.41 -3.31 -2.43
CA PRO A 156 18.35 -3.77 -1.05
C PRO A 156 17.48 -2.84 -0.20
N LEU A 157 16.66 -3.42 0.67
CA LEU A 157 15.72 -2.66 1.51
C LEU A 157 16.35 -2.12 2.79
N ALA A 158 17.41 -2.77 3.30
CA ALA A 158 18.03 -2.39 4.57
C ALA A 158 18.54 -0.93 4.62
N PRO A 159 19.22 -0.39 3.58
CA PRO A 159 19.61 1.02 3.58
C PRO A 159 18.41 1.97 3.69
N GLY A 160 17.36 1.71 2.92
CA GLY A 160 16.14 2.52 2.95
C GLY A 160 15.48 2.50 4.33
N ALA A 161 15.37 1.32 4.95
CA ALA A 161 14.78 1.18 6.28
C ALA A 161 15.60 1.89 7.36
N TYR A 162 16.93 1.75 7.32
CA TYR A 162 17.83 2.43 8.26
C TYR A 162 17.67 3.95 8.21
N PHE A 163 17.75 4.54 7.01
CA PHE A 163 17.67 5.99 6.87
C PHE A 163 16.27 6.50 7.20
N ALA A 164 15.21 5.77 6.87
CA ALA A 164 13.85 6.15 7.26
C ALA A 164 13.65 6.17 8.78
N ILE A 165 14.27 5.26 9.55
CA ILE A 165 14.25 5.32 11.01
C ILE A 165 14.91 6.62 11.50
N VAL A 166 16.06 6.98 10.95
CA VAL A 166 16.80 8.20 11.33
C VAL A 166 15.98 9.46 10.97
N ASP A 167 15.40 9.51 9.78
CA ASP A 167 14.58 10.63 9.31
C ASP A 167 13.32 10.84 10.17
N LEU A 168 12.75 9.75 10.67
CA LEU A 168 11.64 9.79 11.62
C LEU A 168 12.08 10.18 13.04
N GLY A 169 13.37 10.42 13.30
CA GLY A 169 13.92 10.75 14.61
C GLY A 169 14.09 9.55 15.54
N GLY A 170 14.17 8.34 14.98
CA GLY A 170 14.53 7.13 15.70
C GLY A 170 16.04 6.86 15.70
N THR A 171 16.43 5.74 16.30
CA THR A 171 17.80 5.23 16.23
C THR A 171 17.73 3.75 15.90
N PRO A 172 18.32 3.31 14.77
CA PRO A 172 18.38 1.89 14.44
C PRO A 172 19.07 1.10 15.56
N THR A 173 18.53 -0.06 15.90
CA THR A 173 19.04 -0.93 16.98
C THR A 173 19.53 -2.26 16.42
N GLY A 174 20.31 -3.03 17.18
CA GLY A 174 20.71 -4.38 16.75
C GLY A 174 22.00 -4.44 15.94
N GLY A 175 22.87 -3.44 16.06
CA GLY A 175 24.23 -3.46 15.45
C GLY A 175 24.29 -3.02 14.00
N TRP A 176 23.21 -2.44 13.46
CA TRP A 176 23.21 -1.90 12.09
C TRP A 176 24.05 -0.63 12.00
N VAL A 177 24.97 -0.59 11.04
CA VAL A 177 25.83 0.57 10.77
C VAL A 177 25.87 0.88 9.29
N VAL A 178 26.08 2.16 8.98
CA VAL A 178 26.33 2.62 7.61
C VAL A 178 27.79 2.34 7.26
N VAL A 179 28.01 1.75 6.09
CA VAL A 179 29.34 1.57 5.50
C VAL A 179 29.32 2.07 4.06
N GLU A 180 30.47 2.53 3.56
CA GLU A 180 30.61 2.90 2.16
C GLU A 180 31.04 1.68 1.34
N THR A 181 30.35 1.43 0.22
CA THR A 181 30.82 0.45 -0.77
C THR A 181 32.09 0.94 -1.48
N PRO A 182 32.84 0.08 -2.18
CA PRO A 182 33.98 0.51 -2.98
C PRO A 182 33.67 1.61 -4.00
N ASP A 183 32.41 1.70 -4.44
CA ASP A 183 31.92 2.71 -5.38
C ASP A 183 31.46 4.01 -4.68
N GLY A 184 31.63 4.12 -3.37
CA GLY A 184 31.25 5.28 -2.56
C GLY A 184 29.74 5.39 -2.27
N ILE A 185 28.98 4.32 -2.49
CA ILE A 185 27.54 4.30 -2.22
C ILE A 185 27.34 3.88 -0.75
N PRO A 186 26.61 4.67 0.07
CA PRO A 186 26.30 4.25 1.43
C PRO A 186 25.37 3.01 1.39
N THR A 187 25.77 1.98 2.11
CA THR A 187 24.97 0.79 2.39
C THR A 187 24.93 0.53 3.89
N VAL A 188 24.12 -0.44 4.31
CA VAL A 188 23.92 -0.75 5.74
C VAL A 188 24.17 -2.23 5.95
N VAL A 189 24.99 -2.53 6.95
CA VAL A 189 25.36 -3.89 7.34
C VAL A 189 25.18 -4.08 8.84
N LYS A 190 24.93 -5.32 9.26
CA LYS A 190 24.88 -5.69 10.67
C LYS A 190 26.29 -6.04 11.16
N VAL A 191 26.70 -5.44 12.27
CA VAL A 191 27.96 -5.74 12.97
C VAL A 191 27.60 -6.45 14.27
N ASP A 192 28.16 -7.64 14.46
CA ASP A 192 28.02 -8.46 15.66
C ASP A 192 28.92 -7.98 16.82
#